data_AF-A0A1E5C6W1-F1
#
_entry.id   AF-A0A1E5C6W1-F1
#
_cell.length_a   1.000
_cell.length_b   1.000
_cell.length_c   1.000
_cell.angle_alpha   90.00
_cell.angle_beta   90.00
_cell.angle_gamma   90.00
#
_symmetry.space_group_name_H-M   'P 1'
#
loop_
_entity.id
_entity.type
_entity.pdbx_description
1 polymer ?
#
loop_
_entity_poly.entity_id
_entity_poly.type
_entity_poly.pdbx_seq_one_letter_code
_entity_poly.pdbx_strand_id
1 'polypeptide(L)'
;MFYEALFMRKNTYIGIVVGVSSFQAYLSYLLHSDQIQVVALQWVISVFYMPLYTVLLILSGGIESISGWNIGPTGMGYLQNEIWFLGAIILIPVNYILSKWCYRLISRKSS
;
A
#
# COMPACT_ATOMS: atom_id res chain seq x y z
N MET A 1 -1.85 8.23 -34.82
CA MET A 1 -1.03 9.15 -33.99
C MET A 1 -1.75 9.65 -32.72
N PHE A 2 -2.94 10.26 -32.77
CA PHE A 2 -3.60 10.80 -31.57
C PHE A 2 -3.92 9.74 -30.50
N TYR A 3 -4.38 8.55 -30.91
CA TYR A 3 -4.68 7.44 -30.01
C TYR A 3 -3.45 6.84 -29.33
N GLU A 4 -2.29 6.82 -30.00
CA GLU A 4 -1.04 6.31 -29.40
C GLU A 4 -0.47 7.28 -28.37
N ALA A 5 -0.55 8.59 -28.63
CA ALA A 5 -0.17 9.61 -27.66
C ALA A 5 -1.07 9.55 -26.40
N LEU A 6 -2.37 9.29 -26.56
CA LEU A 6 -3.31 9.14 -25.44
C LEU A 6 -3.05 7.85 -24.64
N PHE A 7 -2.73 6.76 -25.32
CA PHE A 7 -2.38 5.47 -24.71
C PHE A 7 -1.06 5.54 -23.94
N MET A 8 -0.03 6.17 -24.51
CA MET A 8 1.25 6.41 -23.84
C MET A 8 1.07 7.27 -22.58
N ARG A 9 0.28 8.35 -22.67
CA ARG A 9 -0.01 9.23 -21.52
C ARG A 9 -0.73 8.50 -20.38
N LYS A 10 -1.65 7.60 -20.72
CA LYS A 10 -2.37 6.75 -19.76
C LYS A 10 -1.43 5.77 -19.05
N ASN A 11 -0.60 5.04 -19.79
CA ASN A 11 0.30 4.06 -19.20
C ASN A 11 1.38 4.74 -18.34
N THR A 12 1.88 5.90 -18.76
CA THR A 12 2.79 6.71 -17.96
C THR A 12 2.13 7.18 -16.67
N TYR A 13 0.87 7.66 -16.72
CA TYR A 13 0.15 8.07 -15.51
C TYR A 13 -0.06 6.91 -14.54
N ILE A 14 -0.53 5.75 -15.03
CA ILE A 14 -0.70 4.55 -14.20
C ILE A 14 0.64 4.12 -13.60
N GLY A 15 1.71 4.12 -14.40
CA GLY A 15 3.06 3.78 -13.94
C GLY A 15 3.56 4.72 -12.83
N ILE A 16 3.36 6.02 -12.98
CA ILE A 16 3.72 7.02 -11.95
C ILE A 16 2.94 6.77 -10.66
N VAL A 17 1.63 6.58 -10.74
CA VAL A 17 0.78 6.36 -9.54
C VAL A 17 1.19 5.08 -8.81
N VAL A 18 1.41 3.99 -9.55
CA VAL A 18 1.88 2.72 -8.96
C VAL A 18 3.28 2.89 -8.36
N GLY A 19 4.18 3.60 -9.03
CA GLY A 19 5.54 3.86 -8.53
C GLY A 19 5.54 4.66 -7.23
N VAL A 20 4.82 5.79 -7.19
CA VAL A 20 4.69 6.64 -6.00
C VAL A 20 4.05 5.87 -4.84
N SER A 21 2.99 5.11 -5.12
CA SER A 21 2.32 4.30 -4.10
C SER A 21 3.21 3.19 -3.56
N SER A 22 3.99 2.52 -4.42
CA SER A 22 4.94 1.48 -4.00
C SER A 22 6.06 2.07 -3.15
N PHE A 23 6.57 3.24 -3.54
CA PHE A 23 7.57 3.97 -2.77
C PHE A 23 7.03 4.40 -1.40
N GLN A 24 5.80 4.88 -1.35
CA GLN A 24 5.12 5.23 -0.10
C GLN A 24 4.93 4.00 0.81
N ALA A 25 4.48 2.86 0.27
CA ALA A 25 4.34 1.62 1.03
C ALA A 25 5.68 1.12 1.59
N TYR A 26 6.74 1.24 0.79
CA TYR A 26 8.11 0.91 1.21
C TYR A 26 8.60 1.82 2.34
N LEU A 27 8.39 3.14 2.24
CA LEU A 27 8.71 4.09 3.30
C LEU A 27 7.96 3.78 4.60
N SER A 28 6.69 3.41 4.51
CA SER A 28 5.89 2.97 5.67
C SER A 28 6.43 1.68 6.29
N TYR A 29 6.92 0.74 5.48
CA TYR A 29 7.59 -0.48 5.97
C TYR A 29 8.91 -0.17 6.69
N LEU A 30 9.71 0.75 6.15
CA LEU A 30 10.94 1.21 6.81
C LEU A 30 10.65 1.91 8.13
N LEU A 31 9.57 2.69 8.20
CA LEU A 31 9.10 3.30 9.44
C LEU A 31 8.66 2.22 10.45
N HIS A 32 7.96 1.18 10.01
CA HIS A 32 7.56 0.06 10.86
C HIS A 32 8.75 -0.69 11.46
N SER A 33 9.82 -0.84 10.68
CA SER A 33 11.03 -1.58 11.05
C SER A 33 12.04 -0.73 11.85
N ASP A 34 11.64 0.46 12.33
CA ASP A 34 12.49 1.43 13.02
C ASP A 34 13.78 1.82 12.26
N GLN A 35 13.77 1.70 10.92
CA GLN A 35 14.95 2.00 10.08
C GLN A 35 15.07 3.49 9.74
N ILE A 36 14.02 4.29 9.98
CA ILE A 36 14.02 5.73 9.73
C ILE A 36 14.38 6.46 11.01
N GLN A 37 15.58 7.03 11.10
CA GLN A 37 16.05 7.76 12.29
C GLN A 37 15.73 9.26 12.25
N VAL A 38 15.33 9.79 11.09
CA VAL A 38 15.03 11.21 10.92
C VAL A 38 13.60 11.50 11.36
N VAL A 39 13.43 12.10 12.54
CA VAL A 39 12.12 12.38 13.15
C VAL A 39 11.17 13.12 12.21
N ALA A 40 11.63 14.19 11.54
CA ALA A 40 10.78 14.94 10.61
C ALA A 40 10.23 14.06 9.46
N LEU A 41 11.03 13.11 8.98
CA LEU A 41 10.62 12.18 7.93
C LEU A 41 9.62 11.15 8.47
N GLN A 42 9.78 10.69 9.73
CA GLN A 42 8.81 9.84 10.40
C GLN A 42 7.43 10.51 10.47
N TRP A 43 7.34 11.81 10.81
CA TRP A 43 6.07 12.54 10.87
C TRP A 43 5.36 12.58 9.52
N VAL A 44 6.10 12.86 8.44
CA VAL A 44 5.52 12.92 7.09
C VAL A 44 4.98 11.56 6.66
N ILE A 45 5.73 10.49 6.93
CA ILE A 45 5.32 9.12 6.56
C ILE A 45 4.19 8.62 7.49
N SER A 46 4.15 9.06 8.75
CA SER A 46 3.16 8.65 9.75
C SER A 46 1.71 8.87 9.30
N VAL A 47 1.45 9.95 8.54
CA VAL A 47 0.14 10.27 7.96
C VAL A 47 -0.41 9.11 7.12
N PHE A 48 0.48 8.43 6.41
CA PHE A 48 0.15 7.30 5.55
C PHE A 48 0.31 5.95 6.23
N TYR A 49 1.28 5.87 7.14
CA TYR A 49 1.57 4.67 7.91
C TYR A 49 0.44 4.31 8.89
N MET A 50 -0.10 5.25 9.67
CA MET A 50 -1.12 4.95 10.68
C MET A 50 -2.40 4.30 10.12
N PRO A 51 -3.00 4.82 9.03
CA PRO A 51 -4.17 4.18 8.43
C PRO A 51 -3.85 2.79 7.89
N LEU A 52 -2.72 2.63 7.21
CA LEU A 52 -2.27 1.35 6.66
C LEU A 52 -2.02 0.32 7.77
N TYR A 53 -1.34 0.75 8.83
CA TYR A 53 -1.07 -0.03 10.02
C TYR A 53 -2.35 -0.53 10.68
N THR A 54 -3.36 0.35 10.82
CA THR A 54 -4.66 -0.02 11.40
C THR A 54 -5.37 -1.10 10.60
N VAL A 55 -5.37 -0.98 9.27
CA VAL A 55 -5.98 -1.98 8.38
C VAL A 55 -5.25 -3.33 8.50
N LEU A 56 -3.92 -3.32 8.49
CA LEU A 56 -3.12 -4.53 8.62
C LEU A 56 -3.30 -5.19 10.00
N LEU A 57 -3.45 -4.38 11.06
CA LEU A 57 -3.68 -4.88 12.42
C LEU A 57 -5.07 -5.52 12.58
N ILE A 58 -6.09 -4.96 11.94
CA ILE A 58 -7.42 -5.58 11.89
C ILE A 58 -7.36 -6.91 11.14
N LEU A 59 -6.61 -6.97 10.02
CA LEU A 59 -6.41 -8.21 9.28
C LEU A 59 -5.67 -9.25 10.13
N SER A 60 -4.61 -8.87 10.83
CA SER A 60 -3.85 -9.79 11.70
C SER A 60 -4.70 -10.34 12.84
N GLY A 61 -5.45 -9.47 13.54
CA GLY A 61 -6.35 -9.90 14.61
C GLY A 61 -7.53 -10.74 14.09
N GLY A 62 -8.02 -10.43 12.89
CA GLY A 62 -9.03 -11.24 12.21
C GLY A 62 -8.53 -12.66 11.91
N ILE A 63 -7.33 -12.79 11.35
CA ILE A 63 -6.68 -14.08 11.08
C ILE A 63 -6.49 -14.88 12.38
N GLU A 64 -6.02 -14.23 13.45
CA GLU A 64 -5.85 -14.87 14.76
C GLU A 64 -7.18 -15.42 15.28
N SER A 65 -8.25 -14.62 15.23
CA SER A 65 -9.59 -15.03 15.69
C SER A 65 -10.19 -16.19 14.89
N ILE A 66 -9.93 -16.25 13.57
CA ILE A 66 -10.46 -17.29 12.68
C ILE A 66 -9.64 -18.58 12.77
N SER A 67 -8.32 -18.47 12.87
CA SER A 67 -7.41 -19.61 12.95
C SER A 67 -7.39 -20.26 14.33
N GLY A 68 -7.85 -19.56 15.37
CA GLY A 68 -7.82 -20.03 16.76
C GLY A 68 -6.39 -20.15 17.32
N TRP A 69 -5.39 -19.64 16.59
CA TRP A 69 -4.01 -19.61 17.06
C TRP A 69 -3.89 -18.54 18.13
N ASN A 70 -3.51 -18.93 19.35
CA ASN A 70 -3.28 -17.97 20.43
C ASN A 70 -1.82 -17.53 20.34
N ILE A 71 -1.55 -16.64 19.39
CA ILE A 71 -0.20 -16.22 19.07
C ILE A 71 0.11 -15.10 20.05
N GLY A 72 0.62 -15.48 21.23
CA GLY A 72 0.98 -14.52 22.28
C GLY A 72 1.81 -13.34 21.75
N PRO A 73 2.02 -12.29 22.57
CA PRO A 73 2.51 -10.98 22.12
C PRO A 73 3.79 -10.99 21.26
N THR A 74 4.68 -11.96 21.48
CA THR A 74 5.89 -12.15 20.66
C THR A 74 5.60 -12.71 19.27
N GLY A 75 4.70 -13.68 19.12
CA GLY A 75 4.37 -14.23 17.81
C GLY A 75 3.42 -13.30 17.02
N MET A 76 2.63 -12.46 17.71
CA MET A 76 1.85 -11.39 17.08
C MET A 76 2.76 -10.42 16.30
N GLY A 77 3.92 -10.07 16.85
CA GLY A 77 4.91 -9.22 16.17
C GLY A 77 5.50 -9.88 14.91
N TYR A 78 5.74 -11.19 14.94
CA TYR A 78 6.17 -11.93 13.74
C TYR A 78 5.08 -11.98 12.68
N LEU A 79 3.85 -12.30 13.07
CA LEU A 79 2.72 -12.33 12.13
C LEU A 79 2.48 -10.94 11.51
N GLN A 80 2.63 -9.90 12.30
CA GLN A 80 2.48 -8.52 11.86
C GLN A 80 3.55 -8.11 10.86
N ASN A 81 4.81 -8.52 11.07
CA ASN A 81 5.89 -8.31 10.10
C ASN A 81 5.63 -9.03 8.77
N GLU A 82 5.19 -10.29 8.82
CA GLU A 82 4.82 -11.06 7.62
C GLU A 82 3.63 -10.43 6.89
N ILE A 83 2.62 -9.95 7.62
CA ILE A 83 1.45 -9.26 7.05
C ILE A 83 1.84 -7.92 6.44
N TRP A 84 2.81 -7.20 7.02
CA TRP A 84 3.38 -6.00 6.40
C TRP A 84 4.07 -6.28 5.08
N PHE A 85 4.87 -7.35 5.04
CA PHE A 85 5.55 -7.79 3.82
C PHE A 85 4.54 -8.21 2.73
N LEU A 86 3.57 -9.05 3.09
CA LEU A 86 2.50 -9.46 2.19
C LEU A 86 1.64 -8.26 1.73
N GLY A 87 1.33 -7.35 2.64
CA GLY A 87 0.60 -6.12 2.36
C GLY A 87 1.32 -5.25 1.34
N ALA A 88 2.63 -5.06 1.49
CA ALA A 88 3.44 -4.32 0.53
C ALA A 88 3.42 -4.96 -0.87
N ILE A 89 3.49 -6.29 -0.95
CA ILE A 89 3.42 -7.03 -2.23
C ILE A 89 2.03 -6.91 -2.86
N ILE A 90 0.97 -7.10 -2.09
CA ILE A 90 -0.43 -7.06 -2.58
C ILE A 90 -0.85 -5.65 -2.99
N LEU A 91 -0.30 -4.61 -2.34
CA LEU A 91 -0.58 -3.22 -2.70
C LEU A 91 -0.20 -2.92 -4.14
N ILE A 92 0.86 -3.51 -4.70
CA ILE A 92 1.30 -3.24 -6.08
C ILE A 92 0.20 -3.57 -7.12
N PRO A 93 -0.32 -4.82 -7.21
CA PRO A 93 -1.39 -5.14 -8.15
C PRO A 93 -2.70 -4.43 -7.82
N VAL A 94 -3.02 -4.21 -6.54
CA VAL A 94 -4.24 -3.47 -6.13
C VAL A 94 -4.19 -2.02 -6.63
N ASN A 95 -3.08 -1.32 -6.44
CA ASN A 95 -2.89 0.04 -6.92
C ASN A 95 -2.92 0.14 -8.44
N TYR A 96 -2.38 -0.86 -9.14
CA TYR A 96 -2.50 -0.95 -10.60
C TYR A 96 -3.97 -1.08 -11.06
N ILE A 97 -4.74 -1.98 -10.43
CA ILE A 97 -6.16 -2.19 -10.75
C ILE A 97 -6.97 -0.93 -10.45
N LEU A 98 -6.76 -0.31 -9.28
CA LEU A 98 -7.43 0.92 -8.88
C LEU A 98 -7.11 2.08 -9.82
N SER A 99 -5.84 2.26 -10.18
CA SER A 99 -5.42 3.30 -11.12
C SER A 99 -6.08 3.13 -12.49
N LYS A 100 -6.17 1.89 -12.97
CA LYS A 100 -6.86 1.55 -14.23
C LYS A 100 -8.37 1.83 -14.15
N TRP A 101 -8.99 1.53 -13.01
CA TRP A 101 -10.41 1.81 -12.75
C TRP A 101 -10.69 3.31 -12.66
N CYS A 102 -9.87 4.04 -11.90
CA CYS A 102 -10.01 5.48 -11.71
C CYS A 102 -9.90 6.23 -13.04
N TYR A 103 -8.91 5.86 -13.86
CA TYR A 103 -8.77 6.41 -15.21
C TYR A 103 -10.01 6.16 -16.08
N ARG A 104 -10.59 4.96 -16.03
CA ARG A 104 -11.82 4.63 -16.80
C ARG A 104 -13.02 5.47 -16.37
N LEU A 105 -13.16 5.74 -15.08
CA LEU A 105 -14.24 6.58 -14.55
C LEU A 105 -14.09 8.03 -14.97
N ILE A 106 -12.87 8.57 -14.91
CA ILE A 106 -12.56 9.94 -15.36
C ILE A 106 -12.82 10.08 -16.86
N SER A 107 -12.38 9.11 -17.67
CA SER A 107 -12.60 9.15 -19.12
C SER A 107 -14.08 9.09 -19.52
N ARG A 108 -14.94 8.49 -18.68
CA ARG A 108 -16.39 8.42 -18.92
C ARG A 108 -17.14 9.70 -18.58
N LYS A 109 -16.63 10.52 -17.66
CA LYS A 109 -17.23 11.82 -17.31
C LYS A 109 -16.86 12.95 -18.28
N SER A 110 -15.85 12.75 -19.12
CA SER A 110 -15.33 13.74 -20.07
C SER A 110 -15.87 13.58 -21.50
N SER A 111 -16.76 12.61 -21.74
CA SER A 111 -17.46 12.37 -23.00
C SER A 111 -18.95 12.64 -22.84
#